data_AF-A0A1C5A5G3-F1
#
_entry.id   AF-A0A1C5A5G3-F1
#
_cell.length_a   1.000
_cell.length_b   1.000
_cell.length_c   1.000
_cell.angle_alpha   90.00
_cell.angle_beta   90.00
_cell.angle_gamma   90.00
#
_symmetry.space_group_name_H-M   'P 1'
#
loop_
_entity.id
_entity.type
_entity.pdbx_description
1 polymer ?
#
loop_
_entity_poly.entity_id
_entity_poly.type
_entity_poly.pdbx_seq_one_letter_code
_entity_poly.pdbx_strand_id
1 'polypeptide(L)'
;MLRRLTPLLVTLLVVLVGVAALAAEPDGAPRRPEADFVVIAGVPGLRWDDVDPETTPTLWRMAENGSIGSLSARSARRPTCPVDGWLTLGAGNFAAWNTSRPAGACPAVDVEVEQPDGFGANLPQQESVVLHNQDRLSWGAVPGALAESVRCAVAVGPGAAVAAARPFGRVDRYEPALPADPAPLLGSCVLSIVDLGTVSGEDRAVRDAAARRADAALARVLAARPPRSLVLVAGVSDTAAPARLHVAVADGPGWERGWLTSASTGRDGYLQLVDLAPTALTVLDRPLPERNFLGRAATPVEGRPADLRAAIDAPADADREAGAQRRVAGWFFVLLAGFQVLLAVAVLPLLRRARRHAGPVGPTPAPRSVVGAVEVLLIAAALAIPAALVADLVPWWRGNTPAGTSPW
;
A
#
# COMPACT_ATOMS: atom_id res chain seq x y z
N MET A 1 -17.03 28.68 43.73
CA MET A 1 -16.18 28.96 42.55
C MET A 1 -15.45 27.71 42.04
N LEU A 2 -14.88 26.86 42.91
CA LEU A 2 -14.22 25.60 42.52
C LEU A 2 -15.05 24.70 41.59
N ARG A 3 -16.36 24.53 41.85
CA ARG A 3 -17.26 23.66 41.07
C ARG A 3 -17.47 24.07 39.60
N ARG A 4 -17.15 25.33 39.23
CA ARG A 4 -17.21 25.81 37.84
C ARG A 4 -15.87 25.68 37.11
N LEU A 5 -14.77 25.51 37.84
CA LEU A 5 -13.42 25.39 37.29
C LEU A 5 -13.02 23.93 37.02
N THR A 6 -13.64 22.98 37.72
CA THR A 6 -13.44 21.53 37.52
C THR A 6 -13.58 21.08 36.06
N PRO A 7 -14.64 21.43 35.30
CA PRO A 7 -14.74 20.99 33.91
C PRO A 7 -13.61 21.57 33.06
N LEU A 8 -13.24 22.84 33.27
CA LEU A 8 -12.22 23.53 32.49
C LEU A 8 -10.81 22.95 32.73
N LEU A 9 -10.51 22.57 33.98
CA LEU A 9 -9.28 21.87 34.36
C LEU A 9 -9.21 20.45 33.78
N VAL A 10 -10.34 19.72 33.78
CA VAL A 10 -10.40 18.38 33.17
C VAL A 10 -10.20 18.45 31.66
N THR A 11 -10.83 19.42 30.97
CA THR A 11 -10.61 19.61 29.52
C THR A 11 -9.16 19.97 29.22
N LEU A 12 -8.56 20.86 30.01
CA LEU A 12 -7.15 21.24 29.85
C LEU A 12 -6.21 20.06 30.06
N LEU A 13 -6.46 19.22 31.09
CA LEU A 13 -5.68 18.02 31.36
C LEU A 13 -5.79 17.01 30.21
N VAL A 14 -7.00 16.77 29.68
CA VAL A 14 -7.21 15.87 28.53
C VAL A 14 -6.49 16.38 27.28
N VAL A 15 -6.53 17.69 27.02
CA VAL A 15 -5.79 18.30 25.92
C VAL A 15 -4.29 18.16 26.11
N LEU A 16 -3.75 18.43 27.30
CA LEU A 16 -2.32 18.32 27.60
C LEU A 16 -1.82 16.88 27.50
N VAL A 17 -2.57 15.90 28.02
CA VAL A 17 -2.22 14.48 27.90
C VAL A 17 -2.32 14.02 26.45
N GLY A 18 -3.33 14.48 25.69
CA GLY A 18 -3.45 14.21 24.26
C GLY A 18 -2.29 14.77 23.44
N VAL A 19 -1.85 16.01 23.74
CA VAL A 19 -0.70 16.64 23.09
C VAL A 19 0.62 15.94 23.46
N ALA A 20 0.80 15.57 24.73
CA ALA A 20 2.00 14.86 25.18
C ALA A 20 2.10 13.45 24.58
N ALA A 21 0.98 12.74 24.44
CA ALA A 21 0.94 11.44 23.76
C ALA A 21 1.22 11.54 22.25
N LEU A 22 0.87 12.66 21.62
CA LEU A 22 1.19 12.94 20.21
C LEU A 22 2.64 13.41 20.00
N ALA A 23 3.28 13.99 21.02
CA ALA A 23 4.66 14.47 20.98
C ALA A 23 5.69 13.42 21.42
N ALA A 24 5.24 12.25 21.89
CA ALA A 24 6.12 11.13 22.19
C ALA A 24 6.62 10.52 20.88
N GLU A 25 7.70 11.09 20.32
CA GLU A 25 8.47 10.42 19.28
C GLU A 25 9.16 9.19 19.88
N PRO A 26 9.10 8.01 19.24
CA PRO A 26 9.86 6.86 19.68
C PRO A 26 11.35 7.19 19.67
N ASP A 27 11.99 7.10 20.83
CA ASP A 27 13.45 7.23 20.96
C ASP A 27 14.13 6.06 20.25
N GLY A 28 14.86 6.38 19.18
CA GLY A 28 15.75 5.45 18.50
C GLY A 28 15.63 5.58 16.99
N ALA A 29 16.46 6.44 16.38
CA ALA A 29 16.68 6.36 14.95
C ALA A 29 17.25 4.97 14.64
N PRO A 30 16.52 4.08 13.95
CA PRO A 30 17.05 2.76 13.62
C PRO A 30 18.32 2.95 12.81
N ARG A 31 19.37 2.19 13.13
CA ARG A 31 20.58 2.13 12.29
C ARG A 31 20.13 1.77 10.89
N ARG A 32 20.39 2.64 9.92
CA ARG A 32 20.01 2.39 8.53
C ARG A 32 20.76 1.14 8.07
N PRO A 33 20.06 0.09 7.62
CA PRO A 33 20.71 -1.04 6.99
C PRO A 33 21.37 -0.54 5.70
N GLU A 34 22.70 -0.54 5.67
CA GLU A 34 23.48 -0.10 4.50
C GLU A 34 23.86 -1.31 3.63
N ALA A 35 23.66 -1.19 2.33
CA ALA A 35 24.08 -2.18 1.34
C ALA A 35 24.75 -1.50 0.15
N ASP A 36 25.72 -2.17 -0.46
CA ASP A 36 26.45 -1.62 -1.61
C ASP A 36 25.63 -1.74 -2.90
N PHE A 37 24.67 -2.69 -2.92
CA PHE A 37 23.82 -3.02 -4.06
C PHE A 37 22.38 -3.30 -3.60
N VAL A 38 21.41 -3.00 -4.45
CA VAL A 38 20.00 -3.36 -4.25
C VAL A 38 19.49 -4.11 -5.48
N VAL A 39 18.83 -5.24 -5.25
CA VAL A 39 18.12 -6.01 -6.28
C VAL A 39 16.63 -6.02 -5.94
N ILE A 40 15.80 -5.48 -6.81
CA ILE A 40 14.34 -5.52 -6.69
C ILE A 40 13.82 -6.59 -7.65
N ALA A 41 13.34 -7.70 -7.11
CA ALA A 41 12.72 -8.79 -7.87
C ALA A 41 11.20 -8.66 -7.79
N GLY A 42 10.58 -8.20 -8.88
CA GLY A 42 9.14 -7.96 -8.95
C GLY A 42 8.41 -9.12 -9.64
N VAL A 43 7.22 -9.44 -9.11
CA VAL A 43 6.35 -10.50 -9.63
C VAL A 43 4.90 -10.02 -9.67
N PRO A 44 4.39 -9.50 -10.80
CA PRO A 44 2.98 -9.17 -10.93
C PRO A 44 2.05 -10.30 -10.47
N GLY A 45 1.11 -9.99 -9.57
CA GLY A 45 0.12 -10.95 -9.08
C GLY A 45 0.57 -11.88 -7.96
N LEU A 46 1.83 -11.82 -7.49
CA LEU A 46 2.33 -12.66 -6.40
C LEU A 46 1.69 -12.30 -5.06
N ARG A 47 1.11 -13.29 -4.37
CA ARG A 47 0.40 -13.16 -3.10
C ARG A 47 0.97 -14.15 -2.08
N TRP A 48 0.71 -13.89 -0.80
CA TRP A 48 1.15 -14.79 0.27
C TRP A 48 0.57 -16.20 0.13
N ASP A 49 -0.61 -16.35 -0.49
CA ASP A 49 -1.21 -17.65 -0.81
C ASP A 49 -0.35 -18.48 -1.79
N ASP A 50 0.54 -17.86 -2.57
CA ASP A 50 1.44 -18.55 -3.51
C ASP A 50 2.80 -18.92 -2.85
N VAL A 51 2.98 -18.59 -1.57
CA VAL A 51 4.22 -18.81 -0.81
C VAL A 51 4.08 -20.04 0.08
N ASP A 52 4.71 -21.14 -0.31
CA ASP A 52 4.64 -22.40 0.43
C ASP A 52 5.95 -23.20 0.27
N PRO A 53 6.29 -24.06 1.25
CA PRO A 53 7.59 -24.74 1.27
C PRO A 53 7.78 -25.78 0.16
N GLU A 54 6.74 -26.21 -0.56
CA GLU A 54 6.81 -27.22 -1.62
C GLU A 54 6.89 -26.58 -3.01
N THR A 55 6.05 -25.58 -3.27
CA THR A 55 5.92 -24.89 -4.57
C THR A 55 6.96 -23.78 -4.72
N THR A 56 7.23 -23.03 -3.65
CA THR A 56 8.12 -21.86 -3.67
C THR A 56 9.16 -21.91 -2.53
N PRO A 57 9.99 -22.97 -2.48
CA PRO A 57 10.92 -23.22 -1.37
C PRO A 57 12.01 -22.15 -1.22
N THR A 58 12.34 -21.43 -2.28
CA THR A 58 13.34 -20.36 -2.21
C THR A 58 12.75 -19.12 -1.54
N LEU A 59 11.58 -18.68 -2.00
CA LEU A 59 10.84 -17.57 -1.43
C LEU A 59 10.42 -17.86 0.01
N TRP A 60 10.02 -19.10 0.31
CA TRP A 60 9.72 -19.55 1.67
C TRP A 60 10.92 -19.35 2.61
N ARG A 61 12.10 -19.86 2.23
CA ARG A 61 13.33 -19.71 3.04
C ARG A 61 13.80 -18.26 3.12
N MET A 62 13.64 -17.49 2.06
CA MET A 62 13.94 -16.05 2.08
C MET A 62 13.01 -15.32 3.05
N ALA A 63 11.72 -15.64 3.07
CA ALA A 63 10.76 -15.07 4.01
C ALA A 63 11.04 -15.50 5.45
N GLU A 64 11.48 -16.73 5.68
CA GLU A 64 11.82 -17.23 7.02
C GLU A 64 13.00 -16.46 7.63
N ASN A 65 14.03 -16.17 6.83
CA ASN A 65 15.25 -15.52 7.30
C ASN A 65 15.22 -14.00 7.20
N GLY A 66 14.51 -13.46 6.22
CA GLY A 66 14.38 -12.03 5.96
C GLY A 66 13.24 -11.36 6.71
N SER A 67 13.08 -10.08 6.43
CA SER A 67 11.96 -9.27 6.92
C SER A 67 10.79 -9.35 5.96
N ILE A 68 9.58 -9.50 6.48
CA ILE A 68 8.39 -9.73 5.66
C ILE A 68 7.33 -8.66 5.89
N GLY A 69 6.52 -8.38 4.87
CA GLY A 69 5.38 -7.49 4.99
C GLY A 69 4.30 -7.78 3.96
N SER A 70 3.12 -7.23 4.21
CA SER A 70 2.01 -7.19 3.28
C SER A 70 2.03 -5.88 2.50
N LEU A 71 2.13 -5.98 1.19
CA LEU A 71 2.31 -4.85 0.30
C LEU A 71 0.99 -4.49 -0.40
N SER A 72 0.60 -3.22 -0.30
CA SER A 72 -0.45 -2.65 -1.15
C SER A 72 0.14 -2.25 -2.49
N ALA A 73 -0.23 -2.94 -3.56
CA ALA A 73 0.26 -2.68 -4.92
C ALA A 73 -0.38 -1.44 -5.58
N ARG A 74 -0.96 -0.52 -4.79
CA ARG A 74 -1.74 0.62 -5.30
C ARG A 74 -0.92 1.48 -6.25
N SER A 75 -1.52 1.77 -7.41
CA SER A 75 -1.07 2.76 -8.40
C SER A 75 -2.10 3.88 -8.56
N ALA A 76 -1.94 4.73 -9.59
CA ALA A 76 -2.92 5.78 -9.89
C ALA A 76 -4.27 5.23 -10.39
N ARG A 77 -4.32 3.95 -10.81
CA ARG A 77 -5.53 3.25 -11.26
C ARG A 77 -5.84 2.03 -10.39
N ARG A 78 -7.11 1.60 -10.39
CA ARG A 78 -7.57 0.40 -9.68
C ARG A 78 -8.38 -0.51 -10.61
N PRO A 79 -8.16 -1.84 -10.61
CA PRO A 79 -7.02 -2.54 -9.99
C PRO A 79 -5.68 -2.06 -10.56
N THR A 80 -4.57 -2.31 -9.89
CA THR A 80 -3.26 -1.94 -10.42
C THR A 80 -2.77 -3.02 -11.37
N CYS A 81 -2.71 -2.72 -12.66
CA CYS A 81 -2.25 -3.69 -13.65
C CYS A 81 -0.72 -3.75 -13.74
N PRO A 82 -0.14 -4.82 -14.31
CA PRO A 82 1.31 -5.05 -14.34
C PRO A 82 2.14 -3.84 -14.78
N VAL A 83 1.79 -3.22 -15.91
CA VAL A 83 2.51 -2.04 -16.41
C VAL A 83 2.40 -0.84 -15.47
N ASP A 84 1.24 -0.63 -14.83
CA ASP A 84 1.03 0.46 -13.87
C ASP A 84 1.83 0.22 -12.57
N GLY A 85 1.97 -1.04 -12.15
CA GLY A 85 2.74 -1.44 -10.99
C GLY A 85 4.23 -1.18 -11.17
N TRP A 86 4.80 -1.68 -12.27
CA TRP A 86 6.21 -1.42 -12.63
C TRP A 86 6.50 0.08 -12.78
N LEU A 87 5.59 0.84 -13.40
CA LEU A 87 5.73 2.29 -13.54
C LEU A 87 5.70 2.99 -12.18
N THR A 88 4.80 2.56 -11.29
CA THR A 88 4.68 3.09 -9.92
C THR A 88 5.94 2.83 -9.10
N LEU A 89 6.53 1.63 -9.24
CA LEU A 89 7.83 1.31 -8.65
C LEU A 89 8.92 2.26 -9.14
N GLY A 90 9.07 2.44 -10.46
CA GLY A 90 10.08 3.33 -11.03
C GLY A 90 9.87 4.82 -10.73
N ALA A 91 8.63 5.24 -10.46
CA ALA A 91 8.29 6.61 -10.11
C ALA A 91 8.45 6.94 -8.62
N GLY A 92 8.40 5.94 -7.73
CA GLY A 92 8.29 6.15 -6.28
C GLY A 92 7.01 6.90 -5.86
N ASN A 93 6.01 6.90 -6.74
CA ASN A 93 4.74 7.61 -6.59
C ASN A 93 3.67 6.91 -7.44
N PHE A 94 2.39 7.14 -7.14
CA PHE A 94 1.28 6.53 -7.85
C PHE A 94 1.28 6.97 -9.30
N ALA A 95 1.63 6.04 -10.19
CA ALA A 95 1.70 6.28 -11.63
C ALA A 95 0.70 5.41 -12.38
N ALA A 96 0.42 5.77 -13.62
CA ALA A 96 -0.32 4.93 -14.55
C ALA A 96 0.20 5.10 -15.97
N TRP A 97 0.20 4.01 -16.73
CA TRP A 97 0.52 4.03 -18.14
C TRP A 97 -0.55 4.81 -18.92
N ASN A 98 -0.15 5.52 -19.98
CA ASN A 98 -1.00 6.46 -20.69
C ASN A 98 -2.05 5.81 -21.63
N THR A 99 -2.03 4.48 -21.78
CA THR A 99 -3.00 3.74 -22.59
C THR A 99 -4.30 3.47 -21.83
N SER A 100 -5.40 3.40 -22.58
CA SER A 100 -6.69 2.96 -22.04
C SER A 100 -6.69 1.43 -21.89
N ARG A 101 -7.40 0.92 -20.88
CA ARG A 101 -7.55 -0.54 -20.66
C ARG A 101 -9.00 -0.92 -20.35
N PRO A 102 -9.43 -2.15 -20.67
CA PRO A 102 -10.76 -2.63 -20.30
C PRO A 102 -10.98 -2.60 -18.79
N ALA A 103 -12.20 -2.30 -18.36
CA ALA A 103 -12.55 -2.30 -16.94
C ALA A 103 -12.39 -3.71 -16.35
N GLY A 104 -11.71 -3.82 -15.21
CA GLY A 104 -11.57 -5.09 -14.47
C GLY A 104 -10.56 -6.10 -15.03
N ALA A 105 -10.08 -5.95 -16.26
CA ALA A 105 -9.04 -6.79 -16.83
C ALA A 105 -7.67 -6.08 -16.78
N CYS A 106 -6.63 -6.85 -16.46
CA CYS A 106 -5.26 -6.39 -16.54
C CYS A 106 -4.53 -7.14 -17.65
N PRO A 107 -4.18 -6.46 -18.77
CA PRO A 107 -3.34 -7.07 -19.78
C PRO A 107 -1.95 -7.35 -19.21
N ALA A 108 -1.24 -8.29 -19.85
CA ALA A 108 0.18 -8.46 -19.62
C ALA A 108 0.95 -7.18 -19.97
N VAL A 109 2.19 -7.06 -19.48
CA VAL A 109 3.07 -5.96 -19.88
C VAL A 109 3.35 -6.11 -21.38
N ASP A 110 2.86 -5.15 -22.16
CA ASP A 110 3.08 -5.05 -23.60
C ASP A 110 3.60 -3.63 -23.86
N VAL A 111 4.93 -3.50 -23.90
CA VAL A 111 5.64 -2.25 -24.10
C VAL A 111 6.72 -2.47 -25.15
N GLU A 112 6.94 -1.46 -25.97
CA GLU A 112 8.03 -1.47 -26.93
C GLU A 112 9.34 -1.17 -26.23
N VAL A 113 10.32 -2.05 -26.42
CA VAL A 113 11.67 -1.91 -25.87
C VAL A 113 12.67 -2.05 -27.01
N GLU A 114 13.29 -0.93 -27.39
CA GLU A 114 14.28 -0.87 -28.44
C GLU A 114 15.68 -1.14 -27.88
N GLN A 115 16.47 -1.97 -28.54
CA GLN A 115 17.86 -2.29 -28.15
C GLN A 115 18.82 -2.01 -29.33
N PRO A 116 19.10 -0.74 -29.64
CA PRO A 116 19.90 -0.38 -30.81
C PRO A 116 21.36 -0.85 -30.71
N ASP A 117 21.91 -0.96 -29.49
CA ASP A 117 23.31 -1.30 -29.22
C ASP A 117 23.53 -2.67 -28.58
N GLY A 118 22.44 -3.38 -28.22
CA GLY A 118 22.49 -4.67 -27.52
C GLY A 118 23.07 -4.61 -26.10
N PHE A 119 23.11 -3.41 -25.50
CA PHE A 119 23.68 -3.17 -24.17
C PHE A 119 22.68 -2.47 -23.25
N GLY A 120 22.10 -1.38 -23.73
CA GLY A 120 21.03 -0.66 -23.06
C GLY A 120 19.70 -0.89 -23.77
N ALA A 121 18.68 -0.19 -23.31
CA ALA A 121 17.40 -0.15 -24.01
C ALA A 121 16.81 1.27 -24.01
N ASN A 122 15.83 1.46 -24.88
CA ASN A 122 15.01 2.66 -24.94
C ASN A 122 13.52 2.31 -24.95
N LEU A 123 12.74 3.01 -24.14
CA LEU A 123 11.28 2.95 -24.12
C LEU A 123 10.76 4.21 -24.84
N PRO A 124 10.45 4.14 -26.14
CA PRO A 124 10.13 5.33 -26.93
C PRO A 124 8.86 6.06 -26.42
N GLN A 125 7.93 5.35 -25.79
CA GLN A 125 6.72 5.96 -25.23
C GLN A 125 6.95 6.68 -23.89
N GLN A 126 8.10 6.51 -23.23
CA GLN A 126 8.28 6.94 -21.83
C GLN A 126 8.03 8.43 -21.60
N GLU A 127 8.52 9.30 -22.50
CA GLU A 127 8.29 10.75 -22.38
C GLU A 127 6.80 11.10 -22.37
N SER A 128 6.03 10.48 -23.27
CA SER A 128 4.56 10.66 -23.33
C SER A 128 3.85 10.12 -22.08
N VAL A 129 4.41 9.08 -21.44
CA VAL A 129 3.90 8.52 -20.19
C VAL A 129 4.21 9.48 -19.02
N VAL A 130 5.41 10.07 -18.98
CA VAL A 130 5.78 11.09 -17.97
C VAL A 130 4.83 12.29 -18.07
N LEU A 131 4.65 12.86 -19.26
CA LEU A 131 3.75 13.99 -19.48
C LEU A 131 2.32 13.66 -19.08
N HIS A 132 1.82 12.45 -19.39
CA HIS A 132 0.49 12.02 -18.96
C HIS A 132 0.34 12.04 -17.43
N ASN A 133 1.34 11.54 -16.69
CA ASN A 133 1.29 11.49 -15.22
C ASN A 133 1.37 12.88 -14.58
N GLN A 134 2.12 13.80 -15.18
CA GLN A 134 2.26 15.18 -14.69
C GLN A 134 1.03 16.04 -15.01
N ASP A 135 0.51 15.94 -16.24
CA ASP A 135 -0.51 16.86 -16.74
C ASP A 135 -1.94 16.38 -16.50
N ARG A 136 -2.16 15.05 -16.41
CA ARG A 136 -3.51 14.46 -16.37
C ARG A 136 -3.87 13.80 -15.05
N LEU A 137 -2.88 13.42 -14.22
CA LEU A 137 -3.13 12.72 -12.97
C LEU A 137 -2.83 13.63 -11.77
N SER A 138 -3.61 13.47 -10.69
CA SER A 138 -3.50 14.32 -9.50
C SER A 138 -2.26 14.05 -8.64
N TRP A 139 -1.48 13.01 -8.96
CA TRP A 139 -0.32 12.58 -8.17
C TRP A 139 0.98 13.25 -8.60
N GLY A 140 1.03 13.86 -9.79
CA GLY A 140 2.22 14.53 -10.32
C GLY A 140 3.44 13.62 -10.42
N ALA A 141 3.23 12.31 -10.61
CA ALA A 141 4.30 11.33 -10.61
C ALA A 141 5.28 11.57 -11.77
N VAL A 142 6.57 11.33 -11.52
CA VAL A 142 7.61 11.38 -12.54
C VAL A 142 8.17 9.97 -12.75
N PRO A 143 7.58 9.17 -13.67
CA PRO A 143 8.15 7.90 -14.07
C PRO A 143 9.65 7.99 -14.39
N GLY A 144 10.43 7.06 -13.84
CA GLY A 144 11.88 7.02 -13.98
C GLY A 144 12.68 7.77 -12.91
N ALA A 145 12.01 8.40 -11.94
CA ALA A 145 12.68 9.10 -10.84
C ALA A 145 13.61 8.20 -9.99
N LEU A 146 13.29 6.90 -9.85
CA LEU A 146 14.17 5.93 -9.17
C LEU A 146 15.48 5.74 -9.94
N ALA A 147 15.40 5.44 -11.24
CA ALA A 147 16.58 5.23 -12.09
C ALA A 147 17.41 6.51 -12.23
N GLU A 148 16.76 7.67 -12.28
CA GLU A 148 17.44 8.97 -12.33
C GLU A 148 18.23 9.29 -11.07
N SER A 149 17.81 8.74 -9.92
CA SER A 149 18.47 8.93 -8.63
C SER A 149 19.72 8.06 -8.44
N VAL A 150 20.03 7.18 -9.40
CA VAL A 150 21.24 6.35 -9.42
C VAL A 150 22.05 6.56 -10.70
N ARG A 151 23.35 6.30 -10.63
CA ARG A 151 24.23 6.43 -11.81
C ARG A 151 23.97 5.36 -12.87
N CYS A 152 23.61 4.16 -12.42
CA CYS A 152 23.27 3.05 -13.29
C CYS A 152 22.21 2.15 -12.65
N ALA A 153 21.25 1.70 -13.46
CA ALA A 153 20.32 0.63 -13.12
C ALA A 153 20.30 -0.48 -14.19
N VAL A 154 20.23 -1.73 -13.74
CA VAL A 154 19.97 -2.91 -14.57
C VAL A 154 18.48 -3.20 -14.61
N ALA A 155 17.97 -3.57 -15.78
CA ALA A 155 16.64 -4.13 -15.97
C ALA A 155 16.70 -5.49 -16.64
N VAL A 156 15.99 -6.46 -16.07
CA VAL A 156 15.81 -7.79 -16.65
C VAL A 156 14.32 -8.02 -16.91
N GLY A 157 13.93 -8.07 -18.18
CA GLY A 157 12.55 -8.23 -18.64
C GLY A 157 11.77 -6.92 -18.83
N PRO A 158 10.66 -6.96 -19.58
CA PRO A 158 9.93 -5.76 -20.02
C PRO A 158 9.33 -4.97 -18.85
N GLY A 159 8.86 -5.64 -17.80
CA GLY A 159 8.38 -4.97 -16.59
C GLY A 159 9.48 -4.20 -15.87
N ALA A 160 10.66 -4.82 -15.73
CA ALA A 160 11.82 -4.15 -15.16
C ALA A 160 12.30 -2.96 -16.03
N ALA A 161 12.20 -3.06 -17.35
CA ALA A 161 12.51 -1.95 -18.26
C ALA A 161 11.62 -0.74 -18.00
N VAL A 162 10.31 -0.95 -17.78
CA VAL A 162 9.37 0.12 -17.40
C VAL A 162 9.77 0.80 -16.08
N ALA A 163 10.20 0.03 -15.08
CA ALA A 163 10.60 0.58 -13.78
C ALA A 163 11.98 1.25 -13.79
N ALA A 164 12.91 0.77 -14.63
CA ALA A 164 14.28 1.26 -14.73
C ALA A 164 14.50 2.32 -15.82
N ALA A 165 13.51 2.56 -16.69
CA ALA A 165 13.59 3.61 -17.70
C ALA A 165 13.65 4.98 -17.03
N ARG A 166 14.68 5.75 -17.37
CA ARG A 166 14.80 7.18 -17.04
C ARG A 166 13.62 7.96 -17.66
N PRO A 167 13.34 9.20 -17.23
CA PRO A 167 12.20 9.97 -17.76
C PRO A 167 12.13 10.10 -19.29
N PHE A 168 13.28 10.03 -19.97
CA PHE A 168 13.39 10.08 -21.44
C PHE A 168 13.44 8.71 -22.13
N GLY A 169 13.14 7.62 -21.42
CA GLY A 169 13.05 6.26 -21.98
C GLY A 169 14.32 5.43 -21.90
N ARG A 170 15.48 6.04 -21.68
CA ARG A 170 16.76 5.32 -21.59
C ARG A 170 16.82 4.38 -20.39
N VAL A 171 17.19 3.13 -20.63
CA VAL A 171 17.53 2.10 -19.63
C VAL A 171 19.04 1.84 -19.71
N ASP A 172 19.76 1.93 -18.59
CA ASP A 172 21.23 1.92 -18.60
C ASP A 172 21.82 0.57 -19.03
N ARG A 173 21.24 -0.53 -18.54
CA ARG A 173 21.59 -1.92 -18.85
C ARG A 173 20.32 -2.74 -18.97
N TYR A 174 20.15 -3.47 -20.05
CA TYR A 174 18.93 -4.25 -20.27
C TYR A 174 19.22 -5.65 -20.80
N GLU A 175 18.49 -6.62 -20.27
CA GLU A 175 18.40 -7.98 -20.82
C GLU A 175 16.92 -8.39 -20.90
N PRO A 176 16.42 -8.97 -22.01
CA PRO A 176 15.02 -9.39 -22.13
C PRO A 176 14.61 -10.49 -21.13
N ALA A 177 15.57 -11.29 -20.66
CA ALA A 177 15.34 -12.37 -19.71
C ALA A 177 16.59 -12.63 -18.88
N LEU A 178 16.43 -13.28 -17.72
CA LEU A 178 17.54 -13.54 -16.80
C LEU A 178 18.58 -14.49 -17.44
N PRO A 179 19.82 -14.02 -17.72
CA PRO A 179 20.83 -14.80 -18.42
C PRO A 179 21.33 -15.95 -17.56
N ALA A 180 21.81 -17.04 -18.19
CA ALA A 180 22.21 -18.28 -17.50
C ALA A 180 23.11 -18.03 -16.28
N ASP A 181 24.09 -17.13 -16.43
CA ASP A 181 24.90 -16.57 -15.36
C ASP A 181 24.53 -15.09 -15.10
N PRO A 182 23.72 -14.79 -14.06
CA PRO A 182 23.31 -13.42 -13.77
C PRO A 182 24.36 -12.57 -13.04
N ALA A 183 25.41 -13.16 -12.48
CA ALA A 183 26.29 -12.46 -11.53
C ALA A 183 27.00 -11.24 -12.15
N PRO A 184 27.56 -11.31 -13.38
CA PRO A 184 28.17 -10.15 -14.02
C PRO A 184 27.16 -9.01 -14.28
N LEU A 185 25.92 -9.37 -14.60
CA LEU A 185 24.85 -8.42 -14.88
C LEU A 185 24.41 -7.71 -13.59
N LEU A 186 24.08 -8.47 -12.54
CA LEU A 186 23.60 -7.93 -11.26
C LEU A 186 24.66 -7.12 -10.51
N GLY A 187 25.95 -7.40 -10.72
CA GLY A 187 27.06 -6.65 -10.15
C GLY A 187 27.49 -5.42 -10.96
N SER A 188 26.96 -5.22 -12.17
CA SER A 188 27.41 -4.14 -13.05
C SER A 188 26.92 -2.75 -12.62
N CYS A 189 25.82 -2.67 -11.87
CA CYS A 189 25.19 -1.44 -11.44
C CYS A 189 24.66 -1.58 -10.00
N VAL A 190 24.60 -0.45 -9.27
CA VAL A 190 24.19 -0.44 -7.84
C VAL A 190 22.73 -0.83 -7.62
N LEU A 191 21.89 -0.66 -8.65
CA LEU A 191 20.48 -1.05 -8.64
C LEU A 191 20.21 -2.05 -9.76
N SER A 192 19.59 -3.17 -9.43
CA SER A 192 19.06 -4.13 -10.40
C SER A 192 17.57 -4.32 -10.18
N ILE A 193 16.78 -4.28 -11.25
CA ILE A 193 15.35 -4.57 -11.23
C ILE A 193 15.13 -5.81 -12.11
N VAL A 194 14.47 -6.82 -11.57
CA VAL A 194 14.29 -8.12 -12.22
C VAL A 194 12.82 -8.48 -12.25
N ASP A 195 12.27 -8.66 -13.45
CA ASP A 195 10.94 -9.23 -13.67
C ASP A 195 11.03 -10.76 -13.62
N LEU A 196 10.49 -11.37 -12.57
CA LEU A 196 10.47 -12.84 -12.43
C LEU A 196 9.24 -13.49 -13.10
N GLY A 197 8.48 -12.71 -13.87
CA GLY A 197 7.26 -13.14 -14.53
C GLY A 197 6.00 -12.83 -13.73
N THR A 198 4.85 -13.25 -14.27
CA THR A 198 3.52 -12.92 -13.75
C THR A 198 2.81 -14.16 -13.21
N VAL A 199 2.18 -14.04 -12.04
CA VAL A 199 1.29 -15.04 -11.44
C VAL A 199 -0.16 -14.57 -11.57
N SER A 200 -0.83 -14.98 -12.64
CA SER A 200 -2.20 -14.57 -12.98
C SER A 200 -3.19 -15.73 -12.93
N GLY A 201 -4.48 -15.39 -13.01
CA GLY A 201 -5.58 -16.34 -12.93
C GLY A 201 -5.96 -16.72 -11.49
N GLU A 202 -7.09 -17.39 -11.38
CA GLU A 202 -7.66 -17.90 -10.12
C GLU A 202 -7.48 -19.42 -9.98
N ASP A 203 -7.15 -20.13 -11.08
CA ASP A 203 -6.86 -21.57 -11.05
C ASP A 203 -5.56 -21.84 -10.28
N ARG A 204 -5.67 -22.65 -9.22
CA ARG A 204 -4.54 -22.93 -8.32
C ARG A 204 -3.37 -23.60 -9.04
N ALA A 205 -3.62 -24.55 -9.94
CA ALA A 205 -2.56 -25.27 -10.65
C ALA A 205 -1.80 -24.33 -11.61
N VAL A 206 -2.51 -23.40 -12.25
CA VAL A 206 -1.90 -22.38 -13.13
C VAL A 206 -1.05 -21.41 -12.31
N ARG A 207 -1.57 -20.92 -11.19
CA ARG A 207 -0.83 -20.05 -10.27
C ARG A 207 0.41 -20.75 -9.72
N ASP A 208 0.29 -21.98 -9.24
CA ASP A 208 1.41 -22.77 -8.71
C ASP A 208 2.51 -22.99 -9.75
N ALA A 209 2.15 -23.26 -11.00
CA ALA A 209 3.12 -23.40 -12.08
C ALA A 209 3.85 -22.08 -12.37
N ALA A 210 3.16 -20.94 -12.28
CA ALA A 210 3.77 -19.62 -12.44
C ALA A 210 4.65 -19.24 -11.24
N ALA A 211 4.19 -19.50 -10.02
CA ALA A 211 4.94 -19.27 -8.79
C ALA A 211 6.22 -20.11 -8.73
N ARG A 212 6.16 -21.40 -9.13
CA ARG A 212 7.36 -22.26 -9.29
C ARG A 212 8.39 -21.67 -10.24
N ARG A 213 7.95 -21.11 -11.38
CA ARG A 213 8.86 -20.47 -12.35
C ARG A 213 9.51 -19.22 -11.77
N ALA A 214 8.74 -18.39 -11.07
CA ALA A 214 9.26 -17.21 -10.40
C ALA A 214 10.25 -17.57 -9.27
N ASP A 215 9.96 -18.61 -8.48
CA ASP A 215 10.85 -19.12 -7.42
C ASP A 215 12.18 -19.64 -7.96
N ALA A 216 12.15 -20.40 -9.07
CA ALA A 216 13.35 -20.88 -9.74
C ALA A 216 14.22 -19.74 -10.28
N ALA A 217 13.59 -18.67 -10.80
CA ALA A 217 14.31 -17.46 -11.21
C ALA A 217 14.87 -16.70 -10.00
N LEU A 218 14.11 -16.59 -8.91
CA LEU A 218 14.56 -16.00 -7.64
C LEU A 218 15.78 -16.74 -7.08
N ALA A 219 15.80 -18.07 -7.13
CA ALA A 219 16.94 -18.88 -6.69
C ALA A 219 18.24 -18.50 -7.41
N ARG A 220 18.16 -18.24 -8.73
CA ARG A 220 19.29 -17.79 -9.54
C ARG A 220 19.71 -16.36 -9.17
N VAL A 221 18.75 -15.48 -8.90
CA VAL A 221 19.04 -14.11 -8.43
C VAL A 221 19.75 -14.14 -7.07
N LEU A 222 19.25 -14.91 -6.10
CA LEU A 222 19.85 -15.03 -4.77
C LEU A 222 21.24 -15.66 -4.80
N ALA A 223 21.46 -16.65 -5.68
CA ALA A 223 22.77 -17.27 -5.85
C ALA A 223 23.80 -16.34 -6.53
N ALA A 224 23.33 -15.42 -7.39
CA ALA A 224 24.16 -14.52 -8.18
C ALA A 224 24.24 -13.08 -7.62
N ARG A 225 23.57 -12.80 -6.49
CA ARG A 225 23.52 -11.45 -5.90
C ARG A 225 24.93 -10.95 -5.56
N PRO A 226 25.21 -9.65 -5.71
CA PRO A 226 26.47 -9.08 -5.24
C PRO A 226 26.63 -9.26 -3.72
N PRO A 227 27.87 -9.35 -3.20
CA PRO A 227 28.10 -9.32 -1.76
C PRO A 227 27.57 -8.01 -1.17
N ARG A 228 27.14 -8.04 0.10
CA ARG A 228 26.55 -6.88 0.80
C ARG A 228 25.42 -6.20 0.01
N SER A 229 24.59 -6.99 -0.68
CA SER A 229 23.40 -6.50 -1.35
C SER A 229 22.17 -6.61 -0.45
N LEU A 230 21.11 -5.86 -0.77
CA LEU A 230 19.75 -6.10 -0.32
C LEU A 230 18.93 -6.67 -1.48
N VAL A 231 18.20 -7.76 -1.26
CA VAL A 231 17.25 -8.30 -2.22
C VAL A 231 15.83 -8.03 -1.70
N LEU A 232 15.04 -7.30 -2.48
CA LEU A 232 13.64 -7.00 -2.23
C LEU A 232 12.78 -7.81 -3.20
N VAL A 233 11.98 -8.75 -2.72
CA VAL A 233 10.97 -9.45 -3.53
C VAL A 233 9.62 -8.79 -3.28
N ALA A 234 8.89 -8.45 -4.34
CA ALA A 234 7.58 -7.81 -4.22
C ALA A 234 6.57 -8.29 -5.26
N GLY A 235 5.31 -8.46 -4.84
CA GLY A 235 4.18 -8.55 -5.75
C GLY A 235 3.79 -7.16 -6.26
N VAL A 236 4.29 -6.78 -7.43
CA VAL A 236 4.28 -5.37 -7.89
C VAL A 236 2.94 -4.88 -8.45
N SER A 237 1.97 -5.77 -8.67
CA SER A 237 0.65 -5.39 -9.22
C SER A 237 -0.40 -6.46 -8.97
N ASP A 238 -1.66 -6.10 -9.17
CA ASP A 238 -2.73 -7.05 -9.43
C ASP A 238 -2.63 -7.63 -10.85
N THR A 239 -3.35 -8.72 -11.10
CA THR A 239 -3.56 -9.31 -12.44
C THR A 239 -5.03 -9.37 -12.83
N ALA A 240 -5.93 -9.08 -11.89
CA ALA A 240 -7.38 -9.00 -12.07
C ALA A 240 -7.99 -8.25 -10.88
N ALA A 241 -9.23 -7.79 -11.01
CA ALA A 241 -10.00 -7.33 -9.86
C ALA A 241 -10.54 -8.52 -9.03
N PRO A 242 -10.76 -8.37 -7.70
CA PRO A 242 -10.49 -7.17 -6.89
C PRO A 242 -9.01 -7.04 -6.50
N ALA A 243 -8.59 -5.83 -6.14
CA ALA A 243 -7.24 -5.59 -5.65
C ALA A 243 -6.97 -6.36 -4.33
N ARG A 244 -5.76 -6.89 -4.18
CA ARG A 244 -5.34 -7.69 -3.00
C ARG A 244 -4.06 -7.14 -2.38
N LEU A 245 -3.72 -7.62 -1.19
CA LEU A 245 -2.37 -7.47 -0.66
C LEU A 245 -1.43 -8.49 -1.30
N HIS A 246 -0.18 -8.07 -1.42
CA HIS A 246 0.88 -8.78 -2.12
C HIS A 246 2.04 -9.10 -1.17
N VAL A 247 2.89 -10.02 -1.61
CA VAL A 247 4.11 -10.38 -0.89
C VAL A 247 5.08 -9.20 -0.93
N ALA A 248 5.74 -8.95 0.20
CA ALA A 248 7.01 -8.24 0.23
C ALA A 248 7.98 -8.93 1.19
N VAL A 249 9.20 -9.17 0.72
CA VAL A 249 10.28 -9.78 1.51
C VAL A 249 11.57 -9.01 1.24
N ALA A 250 12.26 -8.65 2.31
CA ALA A 250 13.57 -8.02 2.28
C ALA A 250 14.61 -8.96 2.90
N ASP A 251 15.67 -9.28 2.16
CA ASP A 251 16.74 -10.15 2.63
C ASP A 251 18.12 -9.54 2.34
N GLY A 252 18.89 -9.33 3.39
CA GLY A 252 20.21 -8.68 3.34
C GLY A 252 20.63 -8.16 4.71
N PRO A 253 21.83 -7.54 4.79
CA PRO A 253 22.35 -7.02 6.06
C PRO A 253 21.37 -6.07 6.73
N GLY A 254 21.00 -6.35 7.99
CA GLY A 254 20.09 -5.54 8.78
C GLY A 254 18.60 -5.78 8.51
N TRP A 255 18.24 -6.75 7.67
CA TRP A 255 16.86 -7.12 7.35
C TRP A 255 16.50 -8.53 7.84
N GLU A 256 17.06 -8.97 8.95
CA GLU A 256 16.90 -10.34 9.44
C GLU A 256 15.65 -10.52 10.31
N ARG A 257 14.77 -11.44 9.91
CA ARG A 257 13.61 -11.95 10.68
C ARG A 257 12.66 -10.91 11.30
N GLY A 258 12.53 -9.72 10.71
CA GLY A 258 11.67 -8.64 11.18
C GLY A 258 10.36 -8.48 10.41
N TRP A 259 9.55 -7.52 10.84
CA TRP A 259 8.49 -6.92 10.04
C TRP A 259 9.07 -5.87 9.11
N LEU A 260 8.65 -5.89 7.84
CA LEU A 260 8.91 -4.84 6.87
C LEU A 260 7.81 -3.77 7.00
N THR A 261 8.16 -2.62 7.57
CA THR A 261 7.19 -1.56 7.90
C THR A 261 7.53 -0.26 7.20
N SER A 262 6.53 0.49 6.74
CA SER A 262 6.69 1.86 6.25
C SER A 262 5.81 2.83 7.03
N ALA A 263 6.34 4.03 7.30
CA ALA A 263 5.57 5.12 7.90
C ALA A 263 4.37 5.56 7.03
N SER A 264 4.32 5.19 5.75
CA SER A 264 3.20 5.48 4.84
C SER A 264 1.90 4.77 5.24
N THR A 265 1.98 3.65 5.95
CA THR A 265 0.83 2.81 6.33
C THR A 265 0.41 2.99 7.78
N GLY A 266 1.33 3.45 8.63
CA GLY A 266 1.11 3.59 10.08
C GLY A 266 0.90 2.27 10.82
N ARG A 267 1.29 1.13 10.21
CA ARG A 267 1.09 -0.20 10.79
C ARG A 267 2.27 -1.12 10.50
N ASP A 268 2.71 -1.84 11.53
CA ASP A 268 3.80 -2.80 11.40
C ASP A 268 3.47 -3.96 10.46
N GLY A 269 4.44 -4.32 9.62
CA GLY A 269 4.29 -5.38 8.62
C GLY A 269 3.46 -4.97 7.40
N TYR A 270 3.19 -3.68 7.20
CA TYR A 270 2.53 -3.16 6.00
C TYR A 270 3.36 -2.08 5.32
N LEU A 271 3.35 -2.13 4.00
CA LEU A 271 3.96 -1.12 3.13
C LEU A 271 3.17 -0.96 1.84
N GLN A 272 3.51 0.05 1.06
CA GLN A 272 2.95 0.30 -0.27
C GLN A 272 4.03 0.09 -1.33
N LEU A 273 3.61 -0.18 -2.57
CA LEU A 273 4.54 -0.32 -3.70
C LEU A 273 5.46 0.91 -3.88
N VAL A 274 4.92 2.10 -3.63
CA VAL A 274 5.65 3.38 -3.71
C VAL A 274 6.77 3.51 -2.67
N ASP A 275 6.79 2.65 -1.63
CA ASP A 275 7.81 2.65 -0.59
C ASP A 275 9.10 1.92 -1.02
N LEU A 276 9.04 1.06 -2.04
CA LEU A 276 10.20 0.27 -2.46
C LEU A 276 11.32 1.13 -3.08
N ALA A 277 10.95 2.16 -3.86
CA ALA A 277 11.91 3.10 -4.44
C ALA A 277 12.69 3.91 -3.37
N PRO A 278 12.04 4.61 -2.41
CA PRO A 278 12.77 5.27 -1.33
C PRO A 278 13.53 4.29 -0.44
N THR A 279 13.05 3.05 -0.25
CA THR A 279 13.80 2.01 0.46
C THR A 279 15.12 1.71 -0.24
N ALA A 280 15.09 1.46 -1.56
CA ALA A 280 16.29 1.18 -2.35
C ALA A 280 17.29 2.33 -2.28
N LEU A 281 16.84 3.58 -2.44
CA LEU A 281 17.73 4.75 -2.36
C LEU A 281 18.30 4.97 -0.97
N THR A 282 17.51 4.75 0.09
CA THR A 282 17.97 4.90 1.48
C THR A 282 19.06 3.89 1.82
N VAL A 283 18.88 2.64 1.37
CA VAL A 283 19.85 1.56 1.59
C VAL A 283 21.15 1.79 0.81
N LEU A 284 21.06 2.40 -0.38
CA LEU A 284 22.20 2.80 -1.22
C LEU A 284 22.84 4.14 -0.82
N ASP A 285 22.39 4.75 0.29
CA ASP A 285 22.80 6.08 0.74
C ASP A 285 22.73 7.15 -0.38
N ARG A 286 21.59 7.19 -1.07
CA ARG A 286 21.29 8.17 -2.13
C ARG A 286 20.27 9.19 -1.67
N PRO A 287 20.41 10.47 -2.11
CA PRO A 287 19.43 11.49 -1.78
C PRO A 287 18.06 11.13 -2.35
N LEU A 288 17.03 11.29 -1.53
CA LEU A 288 15.64 11.05 -1.94
C LEU A 288 15.11 12.28 -2.68
N PRO A 289 14.50 12.12 -3.87
CA PRO A 289 13.79 13.20 -4.54
C PRO A 289 12.43 13.43 -3.85
N GLU A 290 12.44 14.06 -2.67
CA GLU A 290 11.27 14.18 -1.76
C GLU A 290 10.03 14.79 -2.41
N ARG A 291 10.21 15.63 -3.44
CA ARG A 291 9.08 16.22 -4.19
C ARG A 291 8.38 15.21 -5.10
N ASN A 292 9.13 14.24 -5.61
CA ASN A 292 8.62 13.26 -6.56
C ASN A 292 8.10 12.02 -5.84
N PHE A 293 8.72 11.65 -4.71
CA PHE A 293 8.39 10.43 -3.98
C PHE A 293 7.31 10.68 -2.93
N LEU A 294 6.22 9.92 -3.04
CA LEU A 294 5.14 9.92 -2.05
C LEU A 294 5.36 8.84 -0.99
N GLY A 295 6.02 7.73 -1.36
CA GLY A 295 6.37 6.66 -0.44
C GLY A 295 7.41 7.06 0.59
N ARG A 296 7.54 6.24 1.63
CA ARG A 296 8.57 6.35 2.66
C ARG A 296 9.44 5.10 2.65
N ALA A 297 10.72 5.26 2.94
CA ALA A 297 11.61 4.11 3.05
C ALA A 297 11.09 3.16 4.12
N ALA A 298 11.02 1.88 3.79
CA ALA A 298 10.67 0.86 4.75
C ALA A 298 11.82 0.67 5.74
N THR A 299 11.48 0.14 6.91
CA THR A 299 12.40 -0.18 7.99
C THR A 299 12.05 -1.55 8.56
N PRO A 300 13.05 -2.34 8.98
CA PRO A 300 12.82 -3.57 9.70
C PRO A 300 12.45 -3.25 11.15
N VAL A 301 11.39 -3.88 11.65
CA VAL A 301 10.92 -3.77 13.04
C VAL A 301 10.88 -5.16 13.66
N GLU A 302 11.24 -5.28 14.94
CA GLU A 302 11.17 -6.56 15.66
C GLU A 302 9.71 -6.95 15.99
N GLY A 303 9.52 -8.09 16.68
CA GLY A 303 8.19 -8.53 17.13
C GLY A 303 7.43 -9.39 16.12
N ARG A 304 8.10 -9.86 15.07
CA ARG A 304 7.55 -10.88 14.17
C ARG A 304 7.48 -12.25 14.88
N PRO A 305 6.35 -12.98 14.80
CA PRO A 305 6.28 -14.36 15.27
C PRO A 305 7.38 -15.23 14.66
N ALA A 306 7.92 -16.18 15.44
CA ALA A 306 8.98 -17.07 14.98
C ALA A 306 8.48 -18.07 13.91
N ASP A 307 7.23 -18.52 14.03
CA ASP A 307 6.60 -19.34 12.99
C ASP A 307 6.17 -18.45 11.81
N LEU A 308 6.70 -18.75 10.62
CA LEU A 308 6.43 -18.00 9.42
C LEU A 308 4.95 -18.07 9.02
N ARG A 309 4.28 -19.22 9.20
CA ARG A 309 2.85 -19.33 8.87
C ARG A 309 2.02 -18.38 9.73
N ALA A 310 2.23 -18.40 11.04
CA ALA A 310 1.59 -17.44 11.95
C ALA A 310 1.91 -15.98 11.60
N ALA A 311 3.14 -15.69 11.17
CA ALA A 311 3.54 -14.35 10.74
C ALA A 311 2.88 -13.91 9.41
N ILE A 312 2.61 -14.83 8.48
CA ILE A 312 1.89 -14.54 7.23
C ILE A 312 0.39 -14.36 7.50
N ASP A 313 -0.19 -15.22 8.34
CA ASP A 313 -1.62 -15.24 8.62
C ASP A 313 -2.09 -14.01 9.41
N ALA A 314 -1.25 -13.46 10.30
CA ALA A 314 -1.65 -12.32 11.13
C ALA A 314 -1.98 -11.04 10.32
N PRO A 315 -1.14 -10.59 9.36
CA PRO A 315 -1.49 -9.49 8.45
C PRO A 315 -2.63 -9.84 7.48
N ALA A 316 -2.75 -11.09 7.06
CA ALA A 316 -3.81 -11.53 6.14
C ALA A 316 -5.20 -11.51 6.81
N ASP A 317 -5.31 -11.94 8.07
CA ASP A 317 -6.57 -11.90 8.83
C ASP A 317 -7.06 -10.46 9.04
N ALA A 318 -6.14 -9.55 9.37
CA ALA A 318 -6.49 -8.16 9.59
C ALA A 318 -6.86 -7.39 8.29
N ASP A 319 -6.38 -7.83 7.12
CA ASP A 319 -6.86 -7.30 5.84
C ASP A 319 -8.25 -7.82 5.48
N ARG A 320 -8.55 -9.10 5.79
CA ARG A 320 -9.90 -9.67 5.64
C ARG A 320 -10.90 -8.92 6.52
N GLU A 321 -10.53 -8.65 7.76
CA GLU A 321 -11.29 -7.80 8.69
C GLU A 321 -11.55 -6.41 8.10
N ALA A 322 -10.50 -5.69 7.69
CA ALA A 322 -10.63 -4.36 7.11
C ALA A 322 -11.45 -4.34 5.80
N GLY A 323 -11.35 -5.39 4.99
CA GLY A 323 -12.15 -5.57 3.77
C GLY A 323 -13.64 -5.81 4.06
N ALA A 324 -13.95 -6.62 5.07
CA ALA A 324 -15.31 -6.83 5.56
C ALA A 324 -15.90 -5.55 6.14
N GLN A 325 -15.12 -4.83 6.98
CA GLN A 325 -15.50 -3.54 7.55
C GLN A 325 -15.78 -2.50 6.47
N ARG A 326 -14.96 -2.34 5.42
CA ARG A 326 -15.23 -1.34 4.34
C ARG A 326 -16.57 -1.56 3.63
N ARG A 327 -16.96 -2.82 3.42
CA ARG A 327 -18.23 -3.16 2.76
C ARG A 327 -19.44 -2.74 3.63
N VAL A 328 -19.31 -2.89 4.96
CA VAL A 328 -20.33 -2.51 5.94
C VAL A 328 -20.31 -0.99 6.20
N ALA A 329 -19.11 -0.43 6.37
CA ALA A 329 -18.85 0.97 6.68
C ALA A 329 -19.39 1.91 5.60
N GLY A 330 -19.28 1.55 4.31
CA GLY A 330 -19.81 2.39 3.22
C GLY A 330 -21.30 2.67 3.37
N TRP A 331 -22.12 1.64 3.57
CA TRP A 331 -23.57 1.82 3.79
C TRP A 331 -23.87 2.41 5.16
N PHE A 332 -23.18 1.98 6.21
CA PHE A 332 -23.35 2.50 7.57
C PHE A 332 -23.12 4.02 7.64
N PHE A 333 -22.00 4.53 7.09
CA PHE A 333 -21.69 5.95 7.12
C PHE A 333 -22.62 6.77 6.24
N VAL A 334 -23.08 6.24 5.09
CA VAL A 334 -24.10 6.90 4.26
C VAL A 334 -25.43 7.02 5.00
N LEU A 335 -25.89 5.94 5.64
CA LEU A 335 -27.12 5.96 6.43
C LEU A 335 -27.00 6.89 7.64
N LEU A 336 -25.86 6.85 8.35
CA LEU A 336 -25.58 7.71 9.49
C LEU A 336 -25.53 9.18 9.07
N ALA A 337 -24.83 9.52 7.99
CA ALA A 337 -24.78 10.88 7.45
C ALA A 337 -26.17 11.35 7.00
N GLY A 338 -26.93 10.51 6.31
CA GLY A 338 -28.31 10.80 5.92
C GLY A 338 -29.21 11.07 7.14
N PHE A 339 -29.11 10.24 8.17
CA PHE A 339 -29.82 10.41 9.44
C PHE A 339 -29.42 11.71 10.15
N GLN A 340 -28.13 12.04 10.21
CA GLN A 340 -27.62 13.27 10.80
C GLN A 340 -28.09 14.52 10.04
N VAL A 341 -28.10 14.48 8.70
CA VAL A 341 -28.61 15.58 7.87
C VAL A 341 -30.11 15.77 8.09
N LEU A 342 -30.89 14.68 8.09
CA LEU A 342 -32.32 14.73 8.40
C LEU A 342 -32.59 15.33 9.77
N LEU A 343 -31.81 14.93 10.78
CA LEU A 343 -31.92 15.46 12.14
C LEU A 343 -31.56 16.94 12.20
N ALA A 344 -30.49 17.36 11.53
CA ALA A 344 -30.10 18.77 11.44
C ALA A 344 -31.18 19.62 10.76
N VAL A 345 -31.78 19.12 9.67
CA VAL A 345 -32.90 19.78 8.97
C VAL A 345 -34.14 19.85 9.85
N ALA A 346 -34.45 18.79 10.62
CA ALA A 346 -35.57 18.75 11.55
C ALA A 346 -35.39 19.70 12.75
N VAL A 347 -34.15 19.94 13.19
CA VAL A 347 -33.81 20.86 14.29
C VAL A 347 -33.87 22.34 13.86
N LEU A 348 -33.60 22.67 12.59
CA LEU A 348 -33.66 24.05 12.08
C LEU A 348 -34.99 24.80 12.33
N PRO A 349 -36.19 24.24 12.07
CA PRO A 349 -37.45 24.90 12.36
C PRO A 349 -37.70 25.07 13.88
N LEU A 350 -37.21 24.15 14.71
CA LEU A 350 -37.26 24.25 16.17
C LEU A 350 -36.38 25.42 16.66
N LEU A 351 -35.14 25.53 16.18
CA LEU A 351 -34.24 26.64 16.51
C LEU A 351 -34.75 27.99 15.97
N ARG A 352 -35.31 28.02 14.75
CA ARG A 352 -35.91 29.23 14.18
C ARG A 352 -37.14 29.70 14.98
N ARG A 353 -37.96 28.78 15.49
CA ARG A 353 -39.09 29.12 16.39
C ARG A 353 -38.60 29.60 17.76
N ALA A 354 -37.59 28.95 18.33
CA ALA A 354 -37.01 29.36 19.61
C ALA A 354 -36.33 30.75 19.56
N ARG A 355 -35.62 31.08 18.47
CA ARG A 355 -34.96 32.39 18.31
C ARG A 355 -35.93 33.56 18.06
N ARG A 356 -37.15 33.31 17.57
CA ARG A 356 -38.17 34.35 17.35
C ARG A 356 -38.84 34.84 18.65
N HIS A 357 -38.42 34.34 19.82
CA HIS A 357 -38.97 34.68 21.14
C HIS A 357 -38.52 36.07 21.69
N ALA A 358 -38.18 37.03 20.84
CA ALA A 358 -37.73 38.36 21.29
C ALA A 358 -38.86 39.41 21.39
N GLY A 359 -40.15 39.04 21.28
CA GLY A 359 -41.25 40.01 21.39
C GLY A 359 -42.60 39.45 21.85
N PRO A 360 -43.57 40.32 22.26
CA PRO A 360 -44.81 39.93 22.96
C PRO A 360 -45.85 39.15 22.14
N VAL A 361 -45.63 38.98 20.84
CA VAL A 361 -46.58 38.37 19.87
C VAL A 361 -45.88 37.28 19.04
N GLY A 362 -45.14 36.40 19.72
CA GLY A 362 -44.45 35.27 19.08
C GLY A 362 -45.38 34.06 18.79
N PRO A 363 -45.08 33.24 17.76
CA PRO A 363 -45.82 32.00 17.49
C PRO A 363 -45.68 30.98 18.62
N THR A 364 -46.64 30.05 18.73
CA THR A 364 -46.69 29.03 19.79
C THR A 364 -45.41 28.18 19.86
N PRO A 365 -44.88 27.91 21.07
CA PRO A 365 -43.69 27.08 21.25
C PRO A 365 -43.94 25.65 20.76
N ALA A 366 -42.87 24.97 20.35
CA ALA A 366 -42.97 23.57 19.96
C ALA A 366 -43.40 22.70 21.15
N PRO A 367 -44.22 21.66 20.93
CA PRO A 367 -44.68 20.79 22.01
C PRO A 367 -43.50 20.03 22.64
N ARG A 368 -43.56 19.84 23.96
CA ARG A 368 -42.49 19.20 24.74
C ARG A 368 -42.13 17.79 24.26
N SER A 369 -43.09 17.04 23.72
CA SER A 369 -42.87 15.71 23.14
C SER A 369 -41.95 15.75 21.92
N VAL A 370 -42.06 16.78 21.08
CA VAL A 370 -41.19 16.96 19.90
C VAL A 370 -39.78 17.33 20.32
N VAL A 371 -39.64 18.20 21.33
CA VAL A 371 -38.33 18.56 21.89
C VAL A 371 -37.66 17.33 22.50
N GLY A 372 -38.37 16.54 23.31
CA GLY A 372 -37.84 15.31 23.91
C GLY A 372 -37.48 14.24 22.88
N ALA A 373 -38.27 14.06 21.83
CA ALA A 373 -37.95 13.12 20.76
C ALA A 373 -36.67 13.52 20.01
N VAL A 374 -36.49 14.82 19.73
CA VAL A 374 -35.28 15.34 19.09
C VAL A 374 -34.05 15.20 19.98
N GLU A 375 -34.18 15.44 21.28
CA GLU A 375 -33.10 15.25 22.25
C GLU A 375 -32.64 13.79 22.30
N VAL A 376 -33.57 12.83 22.36
CA VAL A 376 -33.25 11.40 22.30
C VAL A 376 -32.56 11.02 20.99
N LEU A 377 -33.03 11.54 19.85
CA LEU A 377 -32.42 11.28 18.54
C LEU A 377 -31.00 11.88 18.42
N LEU A 378 -30.76 13.06 19.01
CA LEU A 378 -29.42 13.67 19.08
C LEU A 378 -28.47 12.86 19.96
N ILE A 379 -28.95 12.37 21.11
CA ILE A 379 -28.18 11.47 21.98
C ILE A 379 -27.85 10.16 21.25
N ALA A 380 -28.83 9.56 20.58
CA ALA A 380 -28.63 8.35 19.79
C ALA A 380 -27.61 8.57 18.65
N ALA A 381 -27.68 9.71 17.95
CA ALA A 381 -26.71 10.07 16.92
C ALA A 381 -25.29 10.26 17.50
N ALA A 382 -25.18 10.87 18.68
CA ALA A 382 -23.90 11.07 19.36
C ALA A 382 -23.27 9.74 19.86
N LEU A 383 -24.12 8.77 20.23
CA LEU A 383 -23.69 7.45 20.70
C LEU A 383 -23.32 6.47 19.56
N ALA A 384 -23.60 6.82 18.29
CA ALA A 384 -23.32 5.94 17.16
C ALA A 384 -21.83 5.58 17.01
N ILE A 385 -20.92 6.56 17.22
CA ILE A 385 -19.47 6.33 17.13
C ILE A 385 -18.95 5.50 18.32
N PRO A 386 -19.27 5.83 19.59
CA PRO A 386 -18.94 4.96 20.73
C PRO A 386 -19.47 3.53 20.59
N ALA A 387 -20.71 3.36 20.10
CA ALA A 387 -21.28 2.04 19.87
C ALA A 387 -20.52 1.24 18.81
N ALA A 388 -20.07 1.89 17.73
CA ALA A 388 -19.25 1.26 16.71
C ALA A 388 -17.89 0.79 17.27
N LEU A 389 -17.25 1.60 18.13
CA LEU A 389 -15.99 1.22 18.79
C LEU A 389 -16.17 0.02 19.72
N VAL A 390 -17.31 -0.09 20.42
CA VAL A 390 -17.62 -1.24 21.28
C VAL A 390 -17.90 -2.49 20.46
N ALA A 391 -18.56 -2.36 19.30
CA ALA A 391 -18.84 -3.50 18.42
C ALA A 391 -17.55 -4.14 17.85
N ASP A 392 -16.50 -3.35 17.67
CA ASP A 392 -15.18 -3.80 17.18
C ASP A 392 -14.41 -4.65 18.20
N LEU A 393 -14.85 -4.72 19.47
CA LEU A 393 -14.26 -5.58 20.49
C LEU A 393 -14.62 -7.07 20.30
N VAL A 394 -15.58 -7.38 19.43
CA VAL A 394 -16.02 -8.75 19.14
C VAL A 394 -15.57 -9.12 17.72
N PRO A 395 -14.89 -10.26 17.49
CA PRO A 395 -14.41 -10.67 16.17
C PRO A 395 -15.53 -11.21 15.26
N TRP A 396 -16.55 -10.37 15.01
CA TRP A 396 -17.77 -10.69 14.28
C TRP A 396 -17.52 -11.10 12.83
N TRP A 397 -16.41 -10.65 12.24
CA TRP A 397 -16.00 -10.99 10.87
C TRP A 397 -15.54 -12.45 10.70
N ARG A 398 -15.27 -13.17 11.79
CA ARG A 398 -14.90 -14.60 11.77
C ARG A 398 -16.12 -15.53 11.78
N GLY A 399 -17.33 -14.99 11.94
CA GLY A 399 -18.57 -15.76 11.94
C GLY A 399 -19.06 -16.10 10.54
N ASN A 400 -19.05 -17.38 10.17
CA ASN A 400 -19.81 -17.89 9.02
C ASN A 400 -21.32 -17.86 9.34
N THR A 401 -21.96 -16.71 9.16
CA THR A 401 -23.39 -16.70 8.86
C THR A 401 -23.54 -16.42 7.37
N PRO A 402 -24.04 -17.38 6.57
CA PRO A 402 -24.37 -17.12 5.18
C PRO A 402 -25.32 -15.92 5.17
N ALA A 403 -24.96 -14.87 4.43
CA ALA A 403 -25.83 -13.72 4.24
C ALA A 403 -27.19 -14.25 3.78
N GLY A 404 -28.19 -14.12 4.65
CA GLY A 404 -29.54 -14.51 4.34
C GLY A 404 -29.96 -13.82 3.05
N THR A 405 -30.27 -14.63 2.05
CA THR A 405 -31.13 -14.23 0.96
C THR A 405 -32.41 -13.66 1.57
N SER A 406 -32.62 -12.35 1.52
CA SER A 406 -33.96 -11.79 1.59
C SER A 406 -34.35 -11.29 0.20
N PRO A 407 -35.38 -11.87 -0.42
CA PRO A 407 -35.96 -11.32 -1.63
C PRO A 407 -36.73 -10.06 -1.24
N TRP A 408 -36.56 -8.97 -1.98
CA TRP A 408 -37.56 -8.00 -2.44
C TRP A 408 -36.84 -6.89 -3.20
#